data_AF-B3H0D2-F1
#
_entry.id   AF-B3H0D2-F1
#
_cell.length_a   1.000
_cell.length_b   1.000
_cell.length_c   1.000
_cell.angle_alpha   90.00
_cell.angle_beta   90.00
_cell.angle_gamma   90.00
#
_symmetry.space_group_name_H-M   'P 1'
#
loop_
_entity.id
_entity.type
_entity.pdbx_description
1 polymer ?
#
loop_
_entity_poly.entity_id
_entity_poly.type
_entity_poly.pdbx_seq_one_letter_code
_entity_poly.pdbx_strand_id
1 'polypeptide(L)'
;MKPQKIWKSFQEQLDLLDERELVIEDKKNALGYLKKIGYYRLSGYLYSFRQIDEENPKNRLDNFISGSRFEDVKALYLFDKKLRQLALDALERIEIAL
;
A
#
# COMPACT_ATOMS: atom_id res chain seq x y z
N MET A 1 -2.74 -14.66 -22.78
CA MET A 1 -1.63 -13.72 -22.51
C MET A 1 -2.10 -12.75 -21.44
N LYS A 2 -1.39 -12.61 -20.31
CA LYS A 2 -1.74 -11.57 -19.32
C LYS A 2 -1.53 -10.20 -20.01
N PRO A 3 -2.53 -9.30 -20.03
CA PRO A 3 -2.35 -8.00 -20.66
C PRO A 3 -1.18 -7.28 -20.00
N GLN A 4 -0.33 -6.67 -20.83
CA GLN A 4 0.77 -5.84 -20.35
C GLN A 4 0.17 -4.74 -19.47
N LYS A 5 0.64 -4.61 -18.22
CA LYS A 5 0.14 -3.57 -17.31
C LYS A 5 0.46 -2.21 -17.92
N ILE A 6 -0.58 -1.56 -18.45
CA ILE A 6 -0.49 -0.19 -18.99
C ILE A 6 -0.06 0.71 -17.82
N TRP A 7 0.94 1.55 -18.07
CA TRP A 7 1.34 2.54 -17.08
C TRP A 7 0.16 3.48 -16.82
N LYS A 8 -0.24 3.56 -15.55
CA LYS A 8 -1.26 4.51 -15.08
C LYS A 8 -0.55 5.72 -14.47
N SER A 9 -0.98 6.91 -14.83
CA SER A 9 -0.61 8.15 -14.17
C SER A 9 -1.00 8.13 -12.69
N PHE A 10 -0.42 9.01 -11.88
CA PHE A 10 -0.76 9.09 -10.46
C PHE A 10 -2.24 9.42 -10.21
N GLN A 11 -2.87 10.16 -11.12
CA GLN A 11 -4.29 10.46 -11.03
C GLN A 11 -5.12 9.19 -11.29
N GLU A 12 -4.83 8.47 -12.38
CA GLU A 12 -5.51 7.19 -12.68
C GLU A 12 -5.26 6.11 -11.62
N GLN A 13 -4.12 6.16 -10.93
CA GLN A 13 -3.85 5.30 -9.77
C GLN A 13 -4.74 5.68 -8.58
N LEU A 14 -4.91 6.97 -8.31
CA LEU A 14 -5.79 7.45 -7.24
C LEU A 14 -7.25 7.09 -7.54
N ASP A 15 -7.69 7.32 -8.78
CA ASP A 15 -9.04 7.02 -9.22
C ASP A 15 -9.33 5.51 -9.12
N LEU A 16 -8.37 4.66 -9.49
CA LEU A 16 -8.48 3.21 -9.32
C LEU A 16 -8.66 2.79 -7.85
N LEU A 17 -8.02 3.49 -6.90
CA LEU A 17 -8.18 3.18 -5.47
C LEU A 17 -9.58 3.56 -4.98
N ASP A 18 -10.09 4.70 -5.43
CA ASP A 18 -11.45 5.19 -5.14
C ASP A 18 -12.52 4.25 -5.74
N GLU A 19 -12.34 3.84 -7.00
CA GLU A 19 -13.21 2.86 -7.69
C GLU A 19 -13.28 1.50 -6.98
N ARG A 20 -12.21 1.11 -6.28
CA ARG A 20 -12.10 -0.15 -5.55
C ARG A 20 -12.61 -0.06 -4.11
N GLU A 21 -13.33 1.01 -3.78
CA GLU A 21 -13.96 1.25 -2.47
C GLU A 21 -12.96 1.62 -1.35
N LEU A 22 -11.74 2.09 -1.70
CA LEU A 22 -10.86 2.68 -0.70
C LEU A 22 -11.37 4.07 -0.33
N VAL A 23 -11.55 4.32 0.96
CA VAL A 23 -11.96 5.65 1.45
C VAL A 23 -10.76 6.60 1.39
N ILE A 24 -10.90 7.66 0.59
CA ILE A 24 -9.89 8.71 0.41
C ILE A 24 -10.48 10.07 0.81
N GLU A 25 -10.23 10.49 2.05
CA GLU A 25 -10.75 11.76 2.59
C GLU A 25 -10.11 12.99 1.96
N ASP A 26 -8.79 12.98 1.76
CA ASP A 26 -8.05 14.05 1.09
C ASP A 26 -7.33 13.50 -0.15
N LYS A 27 -8.00 13.62 -1.29
CA LYS A 27 -7.49 13.18 -2.60
C LYS A 27 -6.18 13.89 -2.98
N LYS A 28 -6.00 15.17 -2.63
CA LYS A 28 -4.79 15.93 -2.94
C LYS A 28 -3.60 15.40 -2.15
N ASN A 29 -3.81 15.12 -0.87
CA ASN A 29 -2.81 14.56 0.02
C ASN A 29 -2.43 13.13 -0.40
N ALA A 30 -3.43 12.28 -0.66
CA ALA A 30 -3.22 10.92 -1.17
C ALA A 30 -2.44 10.90 -2.49
N LEU A 31 -2.77 11.79 -3.44
CA LEU A 31 -2.01 11.95 -4.68
C LEU A 31 -0.55 12.36 -4.43
N GLY A 32 -0.32 13.27 -3.48
CA GLY A 32 1.02 13.66 -3.04
C GLY A 32 1.82 12.48 -2.47
N TYR A 33 1.16 11.60 -1.71
CA TYR A 33 1.78 10.38 -1.20
C TYR A 33 2.06 9.36 -2.29
N LEU A 34 1.14 9.16 -3.25
CA LEU A 34 1.37 8.28 -4.39
C LEU A 34 2.59 8.72 -5.21
N LYS A 35 2.77 10.04 -5.41
CA LYS A 35 3.94 10.62 -6.07
C LYS A 35 5.24 10.41 -5.29
N LYS A 36 5.21 10.53 -3.95
CA LYS A 36 6.41 10.42 -3.09
C LYS A 36 6.82 8.97 -2.78
N ILE A 37 5.85 8.11 -2.46
CA ILE A 37 6.11 6.71 -2.05
C ILE A 37 6.15 5.80 -3.28
N GLY A 38 5.32 6.09 -4.29
CA GLY A 38 5.09 5.23 -5.44
C GLY A 38 3.98 4.21 -5.19
N TYR A 39 3.05 4.08 -6.15
CA TYR A 39 1.93 3.15 -6.08
C TYR A 39 2.35 1.70 -5.88
N TYR A 40 3.40 1.23 -6.56
CA TYR A 40 3.85 -0.15 -6.44
C TYR A 40 4.35 -0.49 -5.03
N ARG A 41 4.99 0.46 -4.33
CA ARG A 41 5.40 0.26 -2.94
C ARG A 41 4.19 0.22 -2.02
N LEU A 42 3.22 1.12 -2.21
CA LEU A 42 1.95 1.08 -1.47
C LEU A 42 1.11 -0.17 -1.77
N SER A 43 1.21 -0.72 -2.99
CA SER A 43 0.39 -1.85 -3.44
C SER A 43 0.57 -3.12 -2.61
N GLY A 44 1.77 -3.33 -2.04
CA GLY A 44 2.01 -4.43 -1.11
C GLY A 44 1.21 -4.30 0.19
N TYR A 45 1.12 -3.07 0.71
CA TYR A 45 0.34 -2.78 1.92
C TYR A 45 -1.17 -2.77 1.63
N LEU A 46 -1.57 -2.24 0.48
CA LEU A 46 -2.96 -2.27 0.01
C LEU A 46 -3.53 -3.69 -0.07
N TYR A 47 -2.70 -4.69 -0.38
CA TYR A 47 -3.13 -6.08 -0.48
C TYR A 47 -3.76 -6.61 0.81
N SER A 48 -3.28 -6.17 1.98
CA SER A 48 -3.82 -6.57 3.29
C SER A 48 -5.23 -6.05 3.55
N PHE A 49 -5.64 -4.98 2.85
CA PHE A 49 -6.95 -4.35 3.00
C PHE A 49 -7.96 -4.85 1.96
N ARG A 50 -7.58 -5.80 1.10
CA ARG A 50 -8.48 -6.37 0.09
C ARG A 50 -9.48 -7.32 0.72
N GLN A 51 -10.69 -7.34 0.18
CA GLN A 51 -11.70 -8.31 0.57
C GLN A 51 -11.20 -9.74 0.32
N ILE A 52 -11.60 -10.65 1.20
CA ILE A 52 -11.36 -12.07 1.05
C ILE A 52 -12.48 -12.63 0.18
N ASP A 53 -12.12 -13.47 -0.78
CA ASP A 53 -13.08 -14.21 -1.57
C ASP A 53 -13.77 -15.27 -0.68
N GLU A 54 -15.11 -15.22 -0.58
CA GLU A 54 -15.89 -16.12 0.27
C GLU A 54 -15.79 -17.58 -0.18
N GLU A 55 -15.67 -17.82 -1.49
CA GLU A 55 -15.55 -19.17 -2.05
C GLU A 55 -14.14 -19.75 -1.89
N ASN A 56 -13.12 -18.88 -1.80
CA ASN A 56 -11.73 -19.27 -1.64
C ASN A 56 -10.97 -18.32 -0.70
N PRO A 57 -10.86 -18.64 0.60
CA PRO A 57 -10.20 -17.77 1.59
C PRO A 57 -8.73 -17.45 1.33
N LYS A 58 -8.05 -18.21 0.45
CA LYS A 58 -6.67 -17.95 0.02
C LYS A 58 -6.59 -16.88 -1.07
N ASN A 59 -7.70 -16.54 -1.70
CA ASN A 59 -7.80 -15.52 -2.72
C ASN A 59 -8.21 -14.16 -2.11
N ARG A 60 -7.81 -13.09 -2.77
CA ARG A 60 -8.14 -11.71 -2.41
C ARG A 60 -8.76 -11.04 -3.62
N LEU A 61 -9.89 -10.36 -3.42
CA LEU A 61 -10.57 -9.62 -4.47
C LEU A 61 -9.84 -8.31 -4.76
N ASP A 62 -10.26 -7.62 -5.83
CA ASP A 62 -9.67 -6.33 -6.19
C ASP A 62 -10.22 -5.17 -5.35
N ASN A 63 -11.42 -5.33 -4.78
CA ASN A 63 -12.07 -4.37 -3.89
C ASN A 63 -11.48 -4.41 -2.48
N PHE A 64 -11.52 -3.27 -1.81
CA PHE A 64 -11.08 -3.12 -0.44
C PHE A 64 -12.20 -3.46 0.55
N ILE A 65 -11.83 -3.91 1.75
CA ILE A 65 -12.77 -4.15 2.84
C ILE A 65 -13.50 -2.83 3.13
N SER A 66 -14.83 -2.89 3.27
CA SER A 66 -15.65 -1.70 3.50
C SER A 66 -15.10 -0.86 4.66
N GLY A 67 -14.95 0.45 4.43
CA GLY A 67 -14.39 1.38 5.41
C GLY A 67 -12.86 1.41 5.49
N SER A 68 -12.13 0.64 4.67
CA SER A 68 -10.67 0.75 4.58
C SER A 68 -10.28 2.14 4.10
N ARG A 69 -9.42 2.85 4.84
CA ARG A 69 -8.99 4.21 4.49
C ARG A 69 -7.58 4.22 3.95
N PHE A 70 -7.31 5.15 3.03
CA PHE A 70 -5.95 5.39 2.54
C PHE A 70 -4.97 5.73 3.69
N GLU A 71 -5.46 6.41 4.73
CA GLU A 71 -4.66 6.74 5.91
C GLU A 71 -4.22 5.50 6.70
N ASP A 72 -5.02 4.42 6.74
CA ASP A 72 -4.64 3.18 7.43
C ASP A 72 -3.50 2.48 6.67
N VAL A 73 -3.60 2.44 5.34
CA VAL A 73 -2.54 1.90 4.46
C VAL A 73 -1.25 2.68 4.63
N LYS A 74 -1.36 4.01 4.68
CA LYS A 74 -0.22 4.92 4.92
C LYS A 74 0.38 4.71 6.30
N ALA A 75 -0.44 4.56 7.35
CA ALA A 75 0.03 4.29 8.69
C ALA A 75 0.82 2.97 8.75
N LEU A 76 0.31 1.91 8.11
CA LEU A 76 1.01 0.63 8.00
C LEU A 76 2.36 0.75 7.29
N TYR A 77 2.40 1.47 6.17
CA TYR A 77 3.66 1.75 5.47
C TYR A 77 4.66 2.51 6.36
N LEU A 78 4.21 3.54 7.07
CA LEU A 78 5.07 4.35 7.93
C LEU A 78 5.59 3.54 9.13
N PHE A 79 4.76 2.66 9.69
CA PHE A 79 5.16 1.73 10.73
C PHE A 79 6.28 0.80 10.24
N ASP A 80 6.06 0.12 9.12
CA ASP A 80 7.07 -0.79 8.54
C ASP A 80 8.37 -0.06 8.18
N LYS A 81 8.28 1.16 7.63
CA LYS A 81 9.46 2.00 7.37
C LYS A 81 10.25 2.26 8.65
N LYS A 82 9.59 2.64 9.75
CA LYS A 82 10.24 2.90 11.05
C LYS A 82 10.86 1.63 11.61
N LEU A 83 10.15 0.51 11.55
CA LEU A 83 10.66 -0.79 11.99
C LEU A 83 11.95 -1.17 11.23
N ARG A 84 11.96 -0.97 9.91
CA ARG A 84 13.14 -1.25 9.08
C ARG A 84 14.33 -0.37 9.43
N GLN A 85 14.10 0.89 9.80
CA GLN A 85 15.16 1.79 10.28
C GLN A 85 15.74 1.27 11.59
N LEU A 86 14.90 0.96 12.58
CA LEU A 86 15.34 0.42 13.87
C LEU A 86 16.11 -0.91 13.70
N ALA A 87 15.68 -1.77 12.78
CA ALA A 87 16.36 -3.03 12.49
C ALA A 87 17.75 -2.80 11.89
N LEU A 88 17.89 -1.83 10.98
CA LEU A 88 19.20 -1.46 10.41
C LEU A 88 20.12 -0.86 11.47
N ASP A 89 19.60 0.04 12.31
CA ASP A 89 20.38 0.63 13.41
C ASP A 89 20.87 -0.45 14.40
N ALA A 90 20.06 -1.49 14.65
CA ALA A 90 20.44 -2.62 15.49
C ALA A 90 21.49 -3.51 14.79
N LEU A 91 21.36 -3.74 13.49
CA LEU A 91 22.31 -4.52 12.72
C LEU A 91 23.69 -3.85 12.67
N GLU A 92 23.75 -2.53 12.47
CA GLU A 92 24.99 -1.75 12.48
C GLU A 92 25.77 -1.92 13.80
N ARG A 93 25.06 -1.93 14.94
CA ARG A 93 25.69 -2.17 16.26
C ARG A 93 26.29 -3.55 16.39
N ILE A 94 25.67 -4.57 15.79
CA ILE A 94 26.19 -5.94 15.78
C ILE A 94 27.43 -6.02 14.88
N GLU A 95 27.39 -5.37 13.71
CA GLU A 95 28.52 -5.34 12.77
C GLU A 95 29.77 -4.67 13.36
N ILE A 96 29.62 -3.59 14.14
CA ILE A 96 30.77 -2.93 14.80
C ILE A 96 31.36 -3.76 15.94
N ALA A 97 30.55 -4.59 16.60
CA ALA A 97 30.97 -5.40 17.74
C ALA A 97 31.68 -6.71 17.33
N LEU A 98 31.63 -7.08 16.05
CA LEU A 98 32.29 -8.25 15.45
C LEU A 98 33.62 -7.85 14.79
#